data_AF-A0A0F9E370-F1
#
_entry.id   AF-A0A0F9E370-F1
#
_cell.length_a   1.000
_cell.length_b   1.000
_cell.length_c   1.000
_cell.angle_alpha   90.00
_cell.angle_beta   90.00
_cell.angle_gamma   90.00
#
_symmetry.space_group_name_H-M   'P 1'
#
loop_
_entity.id
_entity.type
_entity.pdbx_description
1 polymer ?
#
loop_
_entity_poly.entity_id
_entity_poly.type
_entity_poly.pdbx_seq_one_letter_code
_entity_poly.pdbx_strand_id
1 'polypeptide(L)'
;MALTSAEVDLCNQSLGKIGAKRFTFGDVTSNQSIQCLLHFEQNRDALLRTFKWPFAKTRLRLVSAWLTDTIYSTDQYVWQSSLLYKAAEAHTSDVFATDLTAVKWVLVSSVDAWVTATEYALNDLVTTNALLYKALEAHTSDVFATDLAAGKWVLSTTKPVNVFGFNYDVPANFLRLVQVNSGHVSGHHNHNHEDAHHWTLETNTILTDLVEVDIVYVDTITTTTEWDSLFTEFLICTLAFKLLGPLVGMGSAAIRLRNELRKELKELRKQARAVGSDEGNNAGDSNWNNARFRGRLGVHGSERFW
;
A
#
# COMPACT_ATOMS: atom_id res chain seq x y z
N MET A 1 4.08 -6.21 19.84
CA MET A 1 2.99 -5.25 20.13
C MET A 1 1.91 -5.97 20.93
N ALA A 2 1.07 -5.27 21.70
CA ALA A 2 -0.10 -5.91 22.31
C ALA A 2 -1.22 -6.04 21.26
N LEU A 3 -1.93 -7.17 21.25
CA LEU A 3 -3.11 -7.36 20.39
C LEU A 3 -4.22 -6.40 20.84
N THR A 4 -4.95 -5.84 19.88
CA THR A 4 -6.20 -5.12 20.12
C THR A 4 -7.32 -6.06 20.57
N SER A 5 -8.42 -5.52 21.11
CA SER A 5 -9.57 -6.34 21.54
C SER A 5 -10.17 -7.16 20.39
N ALA A 6 -10.29 -6.56 19.21
CA ALA A 6 -10.79 -7.24 18.01
C ALA A 6 -9.84 -8.36 17.55
N GLU A 7 -8.52 -8.17 17.63
CA GLU A 7 -7.54 -9.21 17.30
C GLU A 7 -7.57 -10.36 18.32
N VAL A 8 -7.83 -10.08 19.60
CA VAL A 8 -8.06 -11.11 20.62
C VAL A 8 -9.28 -11.96 20.30
N ASP A 9 -10.36 -11.37 19.79
CA ASP A 9 -11.54 -12.12 19.37
C ASP A 9 -11.25 -13.06 18.19
N LEU A 10 -10.44 -12.63 17.23
CA LEU A 10 -9.99 -13.48 16.13
C LEU A 10 -9.09 -14.62 16.61
N CYS A 11 -8.17 -14.32 17.51
CA CYS A 11 -7.34 -15.35 18.15
C CYS A 11 -8.19 -16.37 18.90
N ASN A 12 -9.21 -15.91 19.62
CA ASN A 12 -10.15 -16.78 20.33
C ASN A 12 -11.00 -17.65 19.39
N GLN A 13 -11.35 -17.16 18.21
CA GLN A 13 -12.00 -17.98 17.17
C GLN A 13 -11.05 -19.07 16.66
N SER A 14 -9.77 -18.76 16.45
CA SER A 14 -8.75 -19.75 16.08
C SER A 14 -8.53 -20.80 17.17
N LEU A 15 -8.49 -20.39 18.44
CA LEU A 15 -8.37 -21.28 19.59
C LEU A 15 -9.59 -22.21 19.70
N GLY A 16 -10.80 -21.68 19.44
CA GLY A 16 -12.03 -22.45 19.37
C GLY A 16 -11.97 -23.58 18.35
N LYS A 17 -11.42 -23.32 17.15
CA LYS A 17 -11.24 -24.35 16.11
C LYS A 17 -10.37 -25.54 16.52
N ILE A 18 -9.46 -25.33 17.47
CA ILE A 18 -8.54 -26.38 17.95
C ILE A 18 -8.92 -26.90 19.34
N GLY A 19 -10.05 -26.46 19.90
CA GLY A 19 -10.50 -26.81 21.24
C GLY A 19 -9.62 -26.29 22.37
N ALA A 20 -8.81 -25.25 22.11
CA ALA A 20 -7.97 -24.62 23.12
C ALA A 20 -8.76 -23.60 23.96
N LYS A 21 -8.28 -23.32 25.18
CA LYS A 21 -8.90 -22.32 26.07
C LYS A 21 -8.79 -20.92 25.46
N ARG A 22 -9.82 -20.11 25.66
CA ARG A 22 -9.82 -18.69 25.29
C ARG A 22 -9.03 -17.87 26.32
N PHE A 23 -8.61 -16.67 25.92
CA PHE A 23 -8.00 -15.68 26.81
C PHE A 23 -8.68 -14.32 26.68
N THR A 24 -8.50 -13.46 27.67
CA THR A 24 -9.11 -12.12 27.72
C THR A 24 -8.16 -11.06 27.19
N PHE A 25 -8.71 -9.93 26.75
CA PHE A 25 -7.92 -8.77 26.37
C PHE A 25 -6.97 -8.34 27.51
N GLY A 26 -5.73 -8.01 27.17
CA GLY A 26 -4.67 -7.67 28.13
C GLY A 26 -3.92 -8.86 28.73
N ASP A 27 -4.35 -10.10 28.52
CA ASP A 27 -3.55 -11.26 28.94
C ASP A 27 -2.32 -11.42 28.03
N VAL A 28 -1.13 -11.37 28.62
CA VAL A 28 0.17 -11.57 27.96
C VAL A 28 0.97 -12.72 28.58
N THR A 29 0.33 -13.52 29.44
CA THR A 29 1.00 -14.50 30.30
C THR A 29 0.57 -15.93 30.03
N SER A 30 -0.68 -16.15 29.61
CA SER A 30 -1.13 -17.50 29.27
C SER A 30 -0.38 -18.03 28.04
N ASN A 31 -0.17 -19.34 27.99
CA ASN A 31 0.45 -19.96 26.82
C ASN A 31 -0.35 -19.63 25.54
N GLN A 32 -1.68 -19.54 25.64
CA GLN A 32 -2.54 -19.17 24.52
C GLN A 32 -2.26 -17.76 24.02
N SER A 33 -2.22 -16.76 24.91
CA SER A 33 -1.97 -15.38 24.50
C SER A 33 -0.57 -15.20 23.95
N ILE A 34 0.44 -15.82 24.58
CA ILE A 34 1.84 -15.78 24.10
C ILE A 34 1.95 -16.35 22.68
N GLN A 35 1.35 -17.52 22.41
CA GLN A 35 1.41 -18.12 21.08
C GLN A 35 0.63 -17.31 20.03
N CYS A 36 -0.48 -16.67 20.43
CA CYS A 36 -1.21 -15.77 19.54
C CYS A 36 -0.41 -14.51 19.20
N LEU A 37 0.15 -13.83 20.20
CA LEU A 37 1.04 -12.68 20.04
C LEU A 37 2.21 -12.98 19.11
N LEU A 38 2.81 -14.17 19.24
CA LEU A 38 3.96 -14.59 18.44
C LEU A 38 3.62 -14.76 16.95
N HIS A 39 2.41 -15.18 16.62
CA HIS A 39 2.07 -15.63 15.28
C HIS A 39 1.07 -14.75 14.53
N PHE A 40 0.32 -13.90 15.23
CA PHE A 40 -0.80 -13.16 14.63
C PHE A 40 -0.35 -12.20 13.53
N GLU A 41 0.52 -11.24 13.84
CA GLU A 41 0.97 -10.22 12.88
C GLU A 41 1.66 -10.87 11.68
N GLN A 42 2.59 -11.80 11.93
CA GLN A 42 3.29 -12.52 10.86
C GLN A 42 2.32 -13.27 9.93
N ASN A 43 1.23 -13.84 10.47
CA ASN A 43 0.22 -14.53 9.67
C ASN A 43 -0.64 -13.58 8.86
N ARG A 44 -1.10 -12.48 9.47
CA ARG A 44 -1.88 -11.43 8.81
C ARG A 44 -1.11 -10.89 7.61
N ASP A 45 0.12 -10.46 7.83
CA ASP A 45 0.94 -9.80 6.81
C ASP A 45 1.32 -10.79 5.70
N ALA A 46 1.66 -12.04 6.06
CA ALA A 46 1.93 -13.08 5.07
C ALA A 46 0.69 -13.40 4.21
N LEU A 47 -0.50 -13.43 4.81
CA LEU A 47 -1.74 -13.72 4.10
C LEU A 47 -2.17 -12.56 3.18
N LEU A 48 -2.08 -11.32 3.66
CA LEU A 48 -2.27 -10.11 2.86
C LEU A 48 -1.33 -10.11 1.66
N ARG A 49 -0.04 -10.37 1.91
CA ARG A 49 1.00 -10.43 0.87
C ARG A 49 0.80 -11.54 -0.15
N THR A 50 0.18 -12.66 0.22
CA THR A 50 0.12 -13.86 -0.64
C THR A 50 -0.92 -13.69 -1.76
N PHE A 51 -2.12 -13.22 -1.44
CA PHE A 51 -3.23 -13.16 -2.39
C PHE A 51 -3.46 -11.73 -2.90
N LYS A 52 -4.40 -11.56 -3.83
CA LYS A 52 -4.77 -10.26 -4.39
C LYS A 52 -6.09 -9.82 -3.77
N TRP A 53 -6.03 -9.33 -2.54
CA TRP A 53 -7.21 -8.79 -1.85
C TRP A 53 -7.49 -7.36 -2.30
N PRO A 54 -8.66 -7.01 -2.86
CA PRO A 54 -8.94 -5.64 -3.29
C PRO A 54 -8.91 -4.64 -2.15
N PHE A 55 -9.43 -5.00 -0.97
CA PHE A 55 -9.46 -4.11 0.19
C PHE A 55 -8.05 -3.68 0.63
N ALA A 56 -7.06 -4.54 0.42
CA ALA A 56 -5.66 -4.27 0.75
C ALA A 56 -4.85 -3.63 -0.40
N LYS A 57 -5.49 -3.26 -1.52
CA LYS A 57 -4.80 -2.57 -2.62
C LYS A 57 -4.85 -1.07 -2.41
N THR A 58 -3.67 -0.46 -2.36
CA THR A 58 -3.53 1.00 -2.29
C THR A 58 -2.88 1.51 -3.57
N ARG A 59 -3.40 2.62 -4.10
CA ARG A 59 -2.82 3.34 -5.24
C ARG A 59 -2.13 4.59 -4.72
N LEU A 60 -0.90 4.81 -5.15
CA LEU A 60 -0.11 5.97 -4.73
C LEU A 60 0.69 6.50 -5.92
N ARG A 61 0.65 7.82 -6.11
CA ARG A 61 1.56 8.52 -7.00
C ARG A 61 2.77 9.00 -6.23
N LEU A 62 3.94 8.58 -6.68
CA LEU A 62 5.24 9.00 -6.18
C LEU A 62 5.74 10.11 -7.10
N VAL A 63 6.02 11.27 -6.51
CA VAL A 63 6.41 12.49 -7.24
C VAL A 63 7.79 12.91 -6.76
N SER A 64 8.70 13.23 -7.68
CA SER A 64 10.05 13.64 -7.30
C SER A 64 10.08 15.08 -6.79
N ALA A 65 11.19 15.45 -6.14
CA ALA A 65 11.55 16.86 -6.04
C ALA A 65 11.87 17.43 -7.43
N TRP A 66 11.64 18.73 -7.63
CA TRP A 66 12.07 19.43 -8.84
C TRP A 66 13.60 19.37 -8.96
N LEU A 67 14.09 19.13 -10.17
CA LEU A 67 15.49 19.12 -10.54
C LEU A 67 15.71 20.08 -11.72
N THR A 68 16.91 20.64 -11.82
CA THR A 68 17.35 21.42 -12.98
C THR A 68 17.80 20.49 -14.12
N ASP A 69 17.90 21.01 -15.34
CA ASP A 69 18.30 20.30 -16.57
C ASP A 69 17.49 19.01 -16.83
N THR A 70 16.25 18.99 -16.35
CA THR A 70 15.34 17.87 -16.44
C THR A 70 14.19 18.22 -17.37
N ILE A 71 13.84 17.32 -18.28
CA ILE A 71 12.71 17.48 -19.20
C ILE A 71 11.42 17.15 -18.45
N TYR A 72 10.53 18.13 -18.38
CA TYR A 72 9.18 17.99 -17.85
C TYR A 72 8.17 18.04 -18.98
N SER A 73 7.23 17.09 -18.99
CA SER A 73 6.08 17.07 -19.89
C SER A 73 4.88 17.78 -19.25
N THR A 74 3.96 18.28 -20.08
CA THR A 74 2.70 18.87 -19.60
C THR A 74 1.97 17.91 -18.65
N ASP A 75 1.37 18.46 -17.59
CA ASP A 75 0.65 17.76 -16.53
C ASP A 75 1.49 16.90 -15.56
N GLN A 76 2.82 16.93 -15.65
CA GLN A 76 3.68 16.29 -14.65
C GLN A 76 3.74 17.07 -13.33
N TYR A 77 3.87 16.34 -12.23
CA TYR A 77 3.95 16.93 -10.90
C TYR A 77 5.39 16.96 -10.37
N VAL A 78 5.71 17.97 -9.56
CA VAL A 78 6.99 18.07 -8.83
C VAL A 78 6.79 18.69 -7.45
N TRP A 79 7.61 18.27 -6.50
CA TRP A 79 7.74 18.95 -5.22
C TRP A 79 8.80 20.04 -5.28
N GLN A 80 8.45 21.27 -4.89
CA GLN A 80 9.41 22.35 -4.71
C GLN A 80 9.10 23.14 -3.43
N SER A 81 10.09 23.24 -2.53
CA SER A 81 9.96 23.98 -1.27
C SER A 81 8.67 23.69 -0.49
N SER A 82 8.26 22.41 -0.44
CA SER A 82 7.04 21.92 0.23
C SER A 82 5.71 22.26 -0.45
N LEU A 83 5.75 22.71 -1.69
CA LEU A 83 4.57 22.97 -2.51
C LEU A 83 4.56 21.98 -3.69
N LEU A 84 3.37 21.49 -4.03
CA LEU A 84 3.17 20.64 -5.19
C LEU A 84 2.87 21.53 -6.40
N TYR A 85 3.70 21.43 -7.42
CA TYR A 85 3.50 22.12 -8.69
C TYR A 85 3.19 21.13 -9.80
N LYS A 86 2.40 21.58 -10.77
CA LYS A 86 2.13 20.87 -12.02
C LYS A 86 2.69 21.65 -13.19
N ALA A 87 3.36 20.98 -14.11
CA ALA A 87 3.86 21.57 -15.34
C ALA A 87 2.66 21.99 -16.22
N ALA A 88 2.55 23.27 -16.52
CA ALA A 88 1.56 23.80 -17.45
C ALA A 88 1.96 23.57 -18.91
N GLU A 89 3.26 23.57 -19.19
CA GLU A 89 3.83 23.37 -20.53
C GLU A 89 5.05 22.46 -20.45
N ALA A 90 5.28 21.68 -21.51
CA ALA A 90 6.48 20.86 -21.62
C ALA A 90 7.73 21.74 -21.80
N HIS A 91 8.75 21.52 -20.98
CA HIS A 91 9.99 22.30 -21.01
C HIS A 91 11.16 21.53 -20.41
N THR A 92 12.38 21.90 -20.80
CA THR A 92 13.57 21.58 -20.01
C THR A 92 13.74 22.64 -18.93
N SER A 93 13.83 22.19 -17.68
CA SER A 93 14.01 23.05 -16.51
C SER A 93 15.40 23.67 -16.46
N ASP A 94 15.49 24.91 -15.98
CA ASP A 94 16.76 25.60 -15.74
C ASP A 94 16.76 26.18 -14.32
N VAL A 95 16.03 27.27 -14.09
CA VAL A 95 15.85 27.90 -12.79
C VAL A 95 14.37 27.91 -12.42
N PHE A 96 14.00 27.28 -11.31
CA PHE A 96 12.59 27.15 -10.92
C PHE A 96 11.85 28.49 -10.86
N ALA A 97 12.47 29.52 -10.29
CA ALA A 97 11.86 30.84 -10.16
C ALA A 97 11.56 31.50 -11.53
N THR A 98 12.46 31.35 -12.51
CA THR A 98 12.23 31.90 -13.86
C THR A 98 11.14 31.11 -14.58
N ASP A 99 11.15 29.79 -14.46
CA ASP A 99 10.12 28.92 -15.04
C ASP A 99 8.73 29.19 -14.42
N LEU A 100 8.67 29.45 -13.12
CA LEU A 100 7.45 29.85 -12.42
C LEU A 100 6.94 31.22 -12.91
N THR A 101 7.82 32.21 -13.08
CA THR A 101 7.42 33.52 -13.63
C THR A 101 6.97 33.44 -15.09
N ALA A 102 7.51 32.48 -15.85
CA ALA A 102 7.08 32.16 -17.20
C ALA A 102 5.79 31.30 -17.24
N VAL A 103 5.15 31.08 -16.09
CA VAL A 103 3.89 30.31 -15.93
C VAL A 103 4.03 28.86 -16.40
N LYS A 104 5.25 28.31 -16.43
CA LYS A 104 5.48 26.90 -16.76
C LYS A 104 5.07 25.96 -15.62
N TRP A 105 4.94 26.49 -14.40
CA TRP A 105 4.52 25.77 -13.20
C TRP A 105 3.26 26.39 -12.61
N VAL A 106 2.27 25.56 -12.31
CA VAL A 106 1.04 25.95 -11.63
C VAL A 106 1.02 25.29 -10.25
N LEU A 107 0.81 26.08 -9.21
CA LEU A 107 0.64 25.57 -7.85
C LEU A 107 -0.64 24.73 -7.79
N VAL A 108 -0.51 23.47 -7.37
CA VAL A 108 -1.63 22.53 -7.23
C VAL A 108 -2.16 22.53 -5.80
N SER A 109 -1.25 22.48 -4.83
CA SER A 109 -1.57 22.47 -3.41
C SER A 109 -0.40 22.96 -2.56
N SER A 110 -0.73 23.53 -1.41
CA SER A 110 0.21 23.75 -0.31
C SER A 110 0.05 22.65 0.73
N VAL A 111 1.16 22.16 1.26
CA VAL A 111 1.16 21.24 2.39
C VAL A 111 0.90 22.03 3.67
N ASP A 112 -0.05 21.57 4.48
CA ASP A 112 -0.39 22.24 5.74
C ASP A 112 0.78 22.18 6.73
N ALA A 113 0.84 23.18 7.62
CA ALA A 113 1.78 23.17 8.72
C ALA A 113 1.44 22.05 9.72
N TRP A 114 2.44 21.47 10.36
CA TRP A 114 2.22 20.51 11.44
C TRP A 114 1.49 21.20 12.61
N VAL A 115 0.49 20.51 13.14
CA VAL A 115 -0.33 20.95 14.27
C VAL A 115 -0.33 19.85 15.33
N THR A 116 -0.24 20.25 16.59
CA THR A 116 -0.32 19.35 17.76
C THR A 116 -1.75 18.84 17.97
N ALA A 117 -1.93 17.69 18.62
CA ALA A 117 -3.21 17.05 18.90
C ALA A 117 -4.07 16.81 17.65
N THR A 118 -3.43 16.65 16.48
CA THR A 118 -4.08 16.44 15.19
C THR A 118 -3.89 15.00 14.77
N GLU A 119 -4.95 14.37 14.29
CA GLU A 119 -4.88 13.02 13.73
C GLU A 119 -4.27 13.08 12.34
N TYR A 120 -3.12 12.43 12.19
CA TYR A 120 -2.45 12.29 10.91
C TYR A 120 -2.57 10.84 10.45
N ALA A 121 -3.00 10.67 9.21
CA ALA A 121 -3.00 9.38 8.53
C ALA A 121 -1.60 9.04 8.03
N LEU A 122 -1.39 7.76 7.74
CA LEU A 122 -0.14 7.32 7.13
C LEU A 122 0.07 8.03 5.77
N ASN A 123 1.30 8.50 5.54
CA ASN A 123 1.73 9.29 4.39
C ASN A 123 1.22 10.74 4.36
N ASP A 124 0.57 11.22 5.42
CA ASP A 124 0.28 12.65 5.53
C ASP A 124 1.57 13.48 5.46
N LEU A 125 1.49 14.59 4.74
CA LEU A 125 2.58 15.52 4.58
C LEU A 125 2.32 16.72 5.46
N VAL A 126 3.33 17.14 6.20
CA VAL A 126 3.27 18.32 7.06
C VAL A 126 4.54 19.13 6.94
N THR A 127 4.42 20.44 7.17
CA THR A 127 5.58 21.34 7.22
C THR A 127 5.87 21.79 8.65
N THR A 128 7.14 21.75 9.06
CA THR A 128 7.57 22.39 10.31
C THR A 128 8.98 22.93 10.15
N ASN A 129 9.22 24.13 10.68
CA ASN A 129 10.50 24.84 10.54
C ASN A 129 11.02 24.89 9.08
N ALA A 130 10.11 25.12 8.12
CA ALA A 130 10.38 25.14 6.67
C ALA A 130 10.90 23.82 6.06
N LEU A 131 10.79 22.71 6.79
CA LEU A 131 11.13 21.37 6.33
C LEU A 131 9.85 20.54 6.13
N LEU A 132 9.85 19.70 5.10
CA LEU A 132 8.74 18.79 4.78
C LEU A 132 8.96 17.44 5.47
N TYR A 133 7.93 16.94 6.14
CA TYR A 133 7.93 15.64 6.78
C TYR A 133 6.76 14.79 6.30
N LYS A 134 6.99 13.48 6.17
CA LYS A 134 5.97 12.48 5.83
C LYS A 134 5.67 11.60 7.04
N ALA A 135 4.40 11.40 7.36
CA ALA A 135 3.96 10.47 8.40
C ALA A 135 4.27 9.03 8.00
N LEU A 136 4.94 8.29 8.88
CA LEU A 136 5.30 6.88 8.72
C LEU A 136 4.34 5.91 9.43
N GLU A 137 3.43 6.45 10.25
CA GLU A 137 2.33 5.71 10.87
C GLU A 137 1.15 6.65 11.11
N ALA A 138 -0.07 6.10 11.11
CA ALA A 138 -1.24 6.85 11.54
C ALA A 138 -1.14 7.10 13.06
N HIS A 139 -1.21 8.36 13.49
CA HIS A 139 -1.10 8.73 14.89
C HIS A 139 -1.77 10.06 15.17
N THR A 140 -2.19 10.26 16.41
CA THR A 140 -2.48 11.61 16.92
C THR A 140 -1.16 12.25 17.33
N SER A 141 -0.87 13.43 16.80
CA SER A 141 0.35 14.17 17.10
C SER A 141 0.36 14.68 18.54
N ASP A 142 1.51 14.56 19.22
CA ASP A 142 1.70 15.15 20.55
C ASP A 142 2.74 16.27 20.43
N VAL A 143 4.03 15.92 20.49
CA VAL A 143 5.15 16.84 20.32
C VAL A 143 5.97 16.38 19.12
N PHE A 144 6.16 17.26 18.15
CA PHE A 144 6.83 16.92 16.90
C PHE A 144 8.19 16.23 17.10
N ALA A 145 9.02 16.72 18.03
CA ALA A 145 10.34 16.14 18.29
C ALA A 145 10.28 14.71 18.87
N THR A 146 9.28 14.40 19.71
CA THR A 146 9.10 13.05 20.26
C THR A 146 8.50 12.12 19.22
N ASP A 147 7.57 12.60 18.40
CA ASP A 147 6.99 11.84 17.30
C ASP A 147 8.05 11.53 16.22
N LEU A 148 8.92 12.49 15.90
CA LEU A 148 10.06 12.29 15.00
C LEU A 148 11.05 11.26 15.59
N ALA A 149 11.40 11.37 16.88
CA ALA A 149 12.31 10.44 17.54
C ALA A 149 11.72 9.03 17.69
N ALA A 150 10.39 8.91 17.77
CA ALA A 150 9.67 7.63 17.75
C ALA A 150 9.54 7.04 16.34
N GLY A 151 10.04 7.72 15.30
CA GLY A 151 9.98 7.25 13.92
C GLY A 151 8.63 7.47 13.24
N LYS A 152 7.77 8.34 13.78
CA LYS A 152 6.45 8.64 13.19
C LYS A 152 6.53 9.60 12.01
N TRP A 153 7.64 10.33 11.87
CA TRP A 153 7.88 11.29 10.80
C TRP A 153 9.22 11.00 10.13
N VAL A 154 9.32 11.24 8.82
CA VAL A 154 10.59 11.22 8.10
C VAL A 154 10.79 12.53 7.33
N LEU A 155 11.99 13.11 7.44
CA LEU A 155 12.38 14.31 6.71
C LEU A 155 12.48 13.99 5.21
N SER A 156 11.79 14.77 4.39
CA SER A 156 11.85 14.66 2.93
C SER A 156 12.90 15.62 2.36
N THR A 157 14.17 15.29 2.52
CA THR A 157 15.29 16.07 1.98
C THR A 157 16.22 15.18 1.17
N THR A 158 16.01 15.15 -0.15
CA THR A 158 16.97 14.79 -1.23
C THR A 158 17.98 13.64 -1.00
N LYS A 159 17.95 12.64 -1.89
CA LYS A 159 18.77 11.42 -1.88
C LYS A 159 19.78 11.38 -3.06
N PRO A 160 20.94 10.71 -2.91
CA PRO A 160 21.97 10.55 -3.95
C PRO A 160 21.47 9.95 -5.28
N VAL A 161 22.08 10.44 -6.36
CA VAL A 161 21.97 9.95 -7.73
C VAL A 161 22.58 8.55 -7.80
N ASN A 162 21.77 7.55 -8.15
CA ASN A 162 22.27 6.23 -8.53
C ASN A 162 22.20 6.09 -10.06
N VAL A 163 22.33 4.88 -10.60
CA VAL A 163 22.29 4.63 -12.05
C VAL A 163 20.92 4.99 -12.66
N PHE A 164 19.89 5.13 -11.82
CA PHE A 164 18.58 5.67 -12.16
C PHE A 164 18.46 7.13 -11.70
N GLY A 165 17.74 7.95 -12.47
CA GLY A 165 17.64 9.39 -12.18
C GLY A 165 16.91 9.71 -10.88
N PHE A 166 15.99 8.84 -10.44
CA PHE A 166 15.09 9.07 -9.31
C PHE A 166 14.93 7.84 -8.42
N ASN A 167 14.74 8.11 -7.13
CA ASN A 167 14.57 7.12 -6.07
C ASN A 167 13.37 7.49 -5.20
N TYR A 168 12.41 6.57 -5.07
CA TYR A 168 11.21 6.77 -4.27
C TYR A 168 11.15 5.77 -3.14
N ASP A 169 11.07 6.25 -1.89
CA ASP A 169 10.85 5.37 -0.75
C ASP A 169 9.39 4.92 -0.71
N VAL A 170 9.18 3.61 -0.65
CA VAL A 170 7.84 3.04 -0.52
C VAL A 170 7.26 3.35 0.86
N PRO A 171 5.92 3.39 1.00
CA PRO A 171 5.26 3.58 2.29
C PRO A 171 5.67 2.54 3.35
N ALA A 172 5.60 2.89 4.62
CA ALA A 172 5.94 1.98 5.73
C ALA A 172 5.02 0.74 5.80
N ASN A 173 3.78 0.87 5.33
CA ASN A 173 2.80 -0.21 5.25
C ASN A 173 2.90 -1.05 3.96
N PHE A 174 3.97 -0.91 3.18
CA PHE A 174 4.17 -1.65 1.94
C PHE A 174 4.50 -3.14 2.21
N LEU A 175 3.68 -4.06 1.70
CA LEU A 175 3.93 -5.50 1.76
C LEU A 175 4.40 -6.10 0.43
N ARG A 176 3.88 -5.60 -0.69
CA ARG A 176 4.19 -6.12 -2.04
C ARG A 176 3.77 -5.17 -3.14
N LEU A 177 4.64 -4.95 -4.12
CA LEU A 177 4.31 -4.22 -5.34
C LEU A 177 3.43 -5.06 -6.28
N VAL A 178 2.38 -4.45 -6.83
CA VAL A 178 1.43 -5.11 -7.75
C VAL A 178 1.57 -4.56 -9.17
N GLN A 179 1.71 -3.24 -9.30
CA GLN A 179 1.75 -2.55 -10.58
C GLN A 179 2.61 -1.29 -10.47
N VAL A 180 3.31 -0.96 -11.55
CA VAL A 180 4.02 0.31 -11.72
C VAL A 180 3.54 0.93 -13.04
N ASN A 181 3.03 2.15 -12.98
CA ASN A 181 2.35 2.84 -14.07
C ASN A 181 1.28 1.93 -14.71
N SER A 182 1.23 1.86 -16.03
CA SER A 182 0.29 0.97 -16.77
C SER A 182 0.77 -0.49 -16.83
N GLY A 183 1.95 -0.82 -16.30
CA GLY A 183 2.56 -2.14 -16.39
C GLY A 183 2.36 -2.99 -15.13
N HIS A 184 1.68 -4.13 -15.27
CA HIS A 184 1.65 -5.13 -14.20
C HIS A 184 3.04 -5.71 -13.97
N VAL A 185 3.46 -5.82 -12.71
CA VAL A 185 4.77 -6.38 -12.32
C VAL A 185 4.92 -7.86 -12.73
N SER A 186 3.81 -8.58 -12.91
CA SER A 186 3.80 -10.02 -13.23
C SER A 186 3.37 -10.35 -14.66
N GLY A 187 3.32 -9.36 -15.56
CA GLY A 187 3.08 -9.62 -16.98
C GLY A 187 4.41 -9.86 -17.69
N HIS A 188 4.49 -10.86 -18.55
CA HIS A 188 5.52 -10.93 -19.58
C HIS A 188 5.66 -9.54 -20.21
N HIS A 189 6.76 -8.83 -19.90
CA HIS A 189 7.13 -7.66 -20.67
C HIS A 189 7.34 -8.18 -22.09
N ASN A 190 6.45 -7.79 -23.01
CA ASN A 190 6.69 -8.05 -24.41
C ASN A 190 8.01 -7.34 -24.73
N HIS A 191 9.06 -8.10 -25.03
CA HIS A 191 10.44 -7.63 -25.18
C HIS A 191 10.66 -6.68 -26.38
N ASN A 192 9.58 -6.14 -26.95
CA ASN A 192 9.56 -5.37 -28.18
C ASN A 192 9.06 -3.93 -27.99
N HIS A 193 8.96 -3.41 -26.76
CA HIS A 193 8.82 -1.97 -26.54
C HIS A 193 10.11 -1.41 -25.95
N GLU A 194 10.74 -0.54 -26.72
CA GLU A 194 11.89 0.28 -26.35
C GLU A 194 11.55 1.28 -25.21
N ASP A 195 10.26 1.35 -24.84
CA ASP A 195 9.69 2.17 -23.77
C ASP A 195 9.35 1.38 -22.49
N ALA A 196 10.01 0.24 -22.24
CA ALA A 196 9.90 -0.44 -20.96
C ALA A 196 10.55 0.44 -19.89
N HIS A 197 9.83 1.43 -19.37
CA HIS A 197 10.26 2.33 -18.30
C HIS A 197 11.10 1.57 -17.29
N HIS A 198 12.41 1.85 -17.26
CA HIS A 198 13.36 1.05 -16.51
C HIS A 198 13.17 1.39 -15.03
N TRP A 199 12.44 0.54 -14.32
CA TRP A 199 12.32 0.62 -12.88
C TRP A 199 12.82 -0.67 -12.23
N THR A 200 13.37 -0.53 -11.03
CA THR A 200 13.71 -1.66 -10.17
C THR A 200 13.25 -1.36 -8.74
N LEU A 201 12.85 -2.40 -8.02
CA LEU A 201 12.52 -2.30 -6.60
C LEU A 201 13.67 -2.90 -5.80
N GLU A 202 14.38 -2.05 -5.07
CA GLU A 202 15.45 -2.45 -4.17
C GLU A 202 14.99 -2.30 -2.72
N THR A 203 14.70 -3.42 -2.08
CA THR A 203 14.20 -3.50 -0.68
C THR A 203 12.93 -2.66 -0.46
N ASN A 204 13.08 -1.37 -0.17
CA ASN A 204 12.01 -0.40 0.12
C ASN A 204 12.13 0.88 -0.73
N THR A 205 12.91 0.86 -1.81
CA THR A 205 13.06 2.01 -2.71
C THR A 205 12.80 1.57 -4.15
N ILE A 206 11.95 2.30 -4.86
CA ILE A 206 11.76 2.18 -6.30
C ILE A 206 12.76 3.11 -6.97
N LEU A 207 13.61 2.55 -7.82
CA LEU A 207 14.56 3.30 -8.63
C LEU A 207 14.02 3.37 -10.06
N THR A 208 14.01 4.55 -10.66
CA THR A 208 13.53 4.76 -12.04
C THR A 208 14.12 6.04 -12.64
N ASP A 209 14.08 6.15 -13.95
CA ASP A 209 14.34 7.39 -14.70
C ASP A 209 13.13 8.33 -14.77
N LEU A 210 11.96 7.91 -14.26
CA LEU A 210 10.75 8.72 -14.28
C LEU A 210 10.63 9.68 -13.10
N VAL A 211 10.23 10.90 -13.42
CA VAL A 211 10.02 12.03 -12.51
C VAL A 211 8.72 11.92 -11.69
N GLU A 212 7.81 11.07 -12.15
CA GLU A 212 6.63 10.63 -11.41
C GLU A 212 6.33 9.16 -11.72
N VAL A 213 5.85 8.43 -10.72
CA VAL A 213 5.53 7.00 -10.83
C VAL A 213 4.24 6.70 -10.11
N ASP A 214 3.30 6.09 -10.81
CA ASP A 214 2.12 5.49 -10.18
C ASP A 214 2.42 4.08 -9.72
N ILE A 215 2.08 3.76 -8.48
CA ILE A 215 2.19 2.41 -7.97
C ILE A 215 0.86 1.91 -7.45
N VAL A 216 0.65 0.61 -7.63
CA VAL A 216 -0.35 -0.15 -6.89
C VAL A 216 0.39 -1.16 -6.03
N TYR A 217 0.10 -1.18 -4.74
CA TYR A 217 0.77 -2.08 -3.80
C TYR A 217 -0.23 -2.73 -2.84
N VAL A 218 0.21 -3.80 -2.18
CA VAL A 218 -0.50 -4.45 -1.08
C VAL A 218 -0.10 -3.78 0.22
N ASP A 219 -1.10 -3.32 0.96
CA ASP A 219 -1.02 -2.56 2.19
C ASP A 219 -1.15 -3.45 3.44
N THR A 220 -0.42 -3.14 4.51
CA THR A 220 -0.60 -3.71 5.85
C THR A 220 -1.80 -3.08 6.56
N ILE A 221 -3.01 -3.54 6.22
CA ILE A 221 -4.23 -3.06 6.87
C ILE A 221 -4.40 -3.74 8.24
N THR A 222 -4.37 -2.93 9.30
CA THR A 222 -4.52 -3.38 10.69
C THR A 222 -5.95 -3.22 11.23
N THR A 223 -6.77 -2.37 10.60
CA THR A 223 -8.17 -2.14 10.97
C THR A 223 -9.04 -3.35 10.62
N THR A 224 -9.45 -4.12 11.63
CA THR A 224 -10.17 -5.39 11.42
C THR A 224 -11.55 -5.24 10.76
N THR A 225 -12.15 -4.05 10.80
CA THR A 225 -13.46 -3.78 10.17
C THR A 225 -13.38 -3.62 8.65
N GLU A 226 -12.18 -3.39 8.11
CA GLU A 226 -11.94 -3.28 6.66
C GLU A 226 -11.70 -4.64 6.00
N TRP A 227 -11.52 -5.68 6.81
CA TRP A 227 -11.15 -7.00 6.32
C TRP A 227 -12.34 -7.73 5.70
N ASP A 228 -12.11 -8.26 4.50
CA ASP A 228 -13.08 -9.12 3.85
C ASP A 228 -13.36 -10.39 4.67
N SER A 229 -14.60 -10.87 4.64
CA SER A 229 -15.03 -12.08 5.36
C SER A 229 -14.21 -13.33 5.00
N LEU A 230 -13.84 -13.49 3.73
CA LEU A 230 -13.00 -14.59 3.25
C LEU A 230 -11.58 -14.48 3.77
N PHE A 231 -11.03 -13.27 3.85
CA PHE A 231 -9.72 -13.03 4.46
C PHE A 231 -9.75 -13.38 5.96
N THR A 232 -10.76 -12.91 6.68
CA THR A 232 -10.92 -13.16 8.12
C THR A 232 -10.98 -14.64 8.43
N GLU A 233 -11.80 -15.43 7.71
CA GLU A 233 -11.88 -16.88 7.92
C GLU A 233 -10.54 -17.57 7.60
N PHE A 234 -9.86 -17.14 6.54
CA PHE A 234 -8.57 -17.70 6.16
C PHE A 234 -7.48 -17.36 7.19
N LEU A 235 -7.49 -16.16 7.76
CA LEU A 235 -6.59 -15.79 8.86
C LEU A 235 -6.86 -16.67 10.08
N ILE A 236 -8.14 -16.84 10.47
CA ILE A 236 -8.54 -17.66 11.62
C ILE A 236 -8.06 -19.11 11.44
N CYS A 237 -8.31 -19.72 10.28
CA CYS A 237 -7.88 -21.08 9.96
C CYS A 237 -6.35 -21.23 9.92
N THR A 238 -5.64 -20.23 9.38
CA THR A 238 -4.18 -20.26 9.28
C THR A 238 -3.53 -20.14 10.65
N LEU A 239 -4.06 -19.27 11.50
CA LEU A 239 -3.61 -19.11 12.87
C LEU A 239 -3.90 -20.38 13.69
N ALA A 240 -5.11 -20.93 13.59
CA ALA A 240 -5.48 -22.21 14.22
C ALA A 240 -4.48 -23.33 13.85
N PHE A 241 -4.12 -23.41 12.56
CA PHE A 241 -3.15 -24.40 12.09
C PHE A 241 -1.76 -24.24 12.70
N LYS A 242 -1.26 -22.99 12.87
CA LYS A 242 0.01 -22.72 13.54
C LYS A 242 -0.04 -23.02 15.05
N LEU A 243 -1.17 -22.71 15.69
CA LEU A 243 -1.37 -22.88 17.13
C LEU A 243 -1.53 -24.35 17.57
N LEU A 244 -1.94 -25.26 16.66
CA LEU A 244 -2.12 -26.69 16.97
C LEU A 244 -0.89 -27.33 17.62
N GLY A 245 0.29 -27.07 17.07
CA GLY A 245 1.55 -27.64 17.56
C GLY A 245 1.82 -27.28 19.03
N PRO A 246 1.98 -25.99 19.36
CA PRO A 246 2.33 -25.56 20.71
C PRO A 246 1.21 -25.73 21.75
N LEU A 247 -0.06 -25.75 21.35
CA LEU A 247 -1.19 -25.77 22.30
C LEU A 247 -1.89 -27.13 22.46
N VAL A 248 -1.87 -27.99 21.43
CA VAL A 248 -2.59 -29.27 21.43
C VAL A 248 -1.63 -30.46 21.30
N GLY A 249 -0.47 -30.27 20.66
CA GLY A 249 0.55 -31.31 20.49
C GLY A 249 0.30 -32.22 19.29
N MET A 250 0.67 -33.49 19.41
CA MET A 250 0.74 -34.46 18.30
C MET A 250 -0.08 -35.74 18.50
N GLY A 251 -1.02 -35.74 19.45
CA GLY A 251 -1.92 -36.88 19.66
C GLY A 251 -2.84 -37.15 18.47
N SER A 252 -3.52 -38.30 18.47
CA SER A 252 -4.41 -38.72 17.37
C SER A 252 -5.55 -37.72 17.11
N ALA A 253 -6.11 -37.09 18.14
CA ALA A 253 -7.10 -36.01 18.00
C ALA A 253 -6.50 -34.76 17.32
N ALA A 254 -5.29 -34.35 17.70
CA ALA A 254 -4.59 -33.23 17.09
C ALA A 254 -4.28 -33.48 15.60
N ILE A 255 -3.93 -34.73 15.24
CA ILE A 255 -3.70 -35.12 13.84
C ILE A 255 -5.00 -35.03 13.02
N ARG A 256 -6.15 -35.43 13.58
CA ARG A 256 -7.46 -35.29 12.91
C ARG A 256 -7.79 -33.82 12.65
N LEU A 257 -7.71 -32.97 13.68
CA LEU A 257 -7.93 -31.52 13.55
C LEU A 257 -6.99 -30.89 12.53
N ARG A 258 -5.70 -31.28 12.55
CA ARG A 258 -4.71 -30.82 11.56
C ARG A 258 -5.10 -31.16 10.13
N ASN A 259 -5.65 -32.36 9.91
CA ASN A 259 -6.07 -32.80 8.58
C ASN A 259 -7.35 -32.11 8.12
N GLU A 260 -8.28 -31.81 9.02
CA GLU A 260 -9.48 -31.03 8.73
C GLU A 260 -9.14 -29.58 8.36
N LEU A 261 -8.32 -28.90 9.17
CA LEU A 261 -7.84 -27.55 8.87
C LEU A 261 -7.08 -27.48 7.55
N ARG A 262 -6.28 -28.50 7.20
CA ARG A 262 -5.61 -28.56 5.88
C ARG A 262 -6.60 -28.60 4.72
N LYS A 263 -7.72 -29.31 4.86
CA LYS A 263 -8.76 -29.37 3.82
C LYS A 263 -9.44 -28.01 3.68
N GLU A 264 -9.81 -27.41 4.79
CA GLU A 264 -10.45 -26.09 4.83
C GLU A 264 -9.54 -25.00 4.23
N LEU A 265 -8.28 -24.95 4.65
CA LEU A 265 -7.26 -24.05 4.09
C LEU A 265 -7.05 -24.26 2.58
N LYS A 266 -7.17 -25.51 2.10
CA LYS A 266 -7.06 -25.80 0.65
C LYS A 266 -8.23 -25.19 -0.11
N GLU A 267 -9.45 -25.25 0.42
CA GLU A 267 -10.62 -24.65 -0.22
C GLU A 267 -10.60 -23.13 -0.15
N LEU A 268 -10.26 -22.55 1.01
CA LEU A 268 -10.09 -21.10 1.17
C LEU A 268 -9.03 -20.55 0.22
N ARG A 269 -7.91 -21.26 0.04
CA ARG A 269 -6.87 -20.89 -0.93
C ARG A 269 -7.37 -20.88 -2.37
N LYS A 270 -8.26 -21.80 -2.75
CA LYS A 270 -8.86 -21.81 -4.09
C LYS A 270 -9.83 -20.64 -4.26
N GLN A 271 -10.69 -20.42 -3.28
CA GLN A 271 -11.65 -19.31 -3.29
C GLN A 271 -10.93 -17.96 -3.37
N ALA A 272 -9.93 -17.72 -2.52
CA ALA A 272 -9.14 -16.48 -2.53
C ALA A 272 -8.44 -16.24 -3.87
N ARG A 273 -8.02 -17.30 -4.58
CA ARG A 273 -7.44 -17.19 -5.93
C ARG A 273 -8.48 -16.88 -7.00
N ALA A 274 -9.64 -17.54 -6.93
CA ALA A 274 -10.72 -17.33 -7.88
C ALA A 274 -11.26 -15.90 -7.75
N VAL A 275 -11.66 -15.51 -6.54
CA VAL A 275 -12.17 -14.16 -6.23
C VAL A 275 -11.16 -13.08 -6.61
N GLY A 276 -9.90 -13.21 -6.17
CA GLY A 276 -8.86 -12.23 -6.51
C GLY A 276 -8.50 -12.20 -8.01
N SER A 277 -8.81 -13.25 -8.78
CA SER A 277 -8.70 -13.26 -10.24
C SER A 277 -9.86 -12.51 -10.88
N ASP A 278 -11.09 -12.80 -10.43
CA ASP A 278 -12.31 -12.20 -10.97
C ASP A 278 -12.37 -10.69 -10.70
N GLU A 279 -12.03 -10.27 -9.48
CA GLU A 279 -11.98 -8.86 -9.07
C GLU A 279 -10.79 -8.10 -9.67
N GLY A 280 -9.77 -8.81 -10.13
CA GLY A 280 -8.62 -8.24 -10.83
C GLY A 280 -8.75 -8.29 -12.35
N ASN A 281 -9.88 -8.77 -12.87
CA ASN A 281 -10.06 -9.02 -14.29
C ASN A 281 -10.42 -7.75 -15.06
N ASN A 282 -9.47 -7.23 -15.84
CA ASN A 282 -9.70 -6.11 -16.77
C ASN A 282 -9.87 -6.59 -18.23
N ALA A 283 -10.17 -7.88 -18.47
CA ALA A 283 -10.21 -8.46 -19.82
C ALA A 283 -11.31 -7.91 -20.76
N GLY A 284 -12.10 -6.92 -20.32
CA GLY A 284 -13.04 -6.16 -21.14
C GLY A 284 -12.53 -4.81 -21.64
N ASP A 285 -11.56 -4.20 -20.95
CA ASP A 285 -11.10 -2.81 -21.15
C ASP A 285 -10.03 -2.67 -22.24
N SER A 286 -9.98 -3.61 -23.18
CA SER A 286 -9.17 -3.40 -24.36
C SER A 286 -9.75 -2.22 -25.17
N ASN A 287 -8.87 -1.32 -25.59
CA ASN A 287 -9.19 -0.14 -26.41
C ASN A 287 -10.04 -0.53 -27.66
N TRP A 288 -9.93 -1.79 -28.09
CA TRP A 288 -10.68 -2.39 -29.19
C TRP A 288 -12.17 -2.65 -28.88
N ASN A 289 -12.52 -3.12 -27.68
CA ASN A 289 -13.92 -3.31 -27.28
C ASN A 289 -14.62 -1.97 -27.01
N ASN A 290 -13.93 -1.03 -26.34
CA ASN A 290 -14.46 0.31 -26.09
C ASN A 290 -14.72 1.10 -27.39
N ALA A 291 -13.90 0.92 -28.42
CA ALA A 291 -14.15 1.50 -29.75
C ALA A 291 -15.44 0.97 -30.41
N ARG A 292 -15.80 -0.29 -30.17
CA ARG A 292 -16.96 -0.94 -30.78
C ARG A 292 -18.30 -0.49 -30.18
N PHE A 293 -18.31 -0.18 -28.88
CA PHE A 293 -19.53 0.28 -28.19
C PHE A 293 -19.75 1.80 -28.24
N ARG A 294 -18.69 2.61 -28.46
CA ARG A 294 -18.84 4.05 -28.72
C ARG A 294 -19.53 4.37 -30.05
N GLY A 295 -19.56 3.44 -31.01
CA GLY A 295 -20.29 3.61 -32.28
C GLY A 295 -21.82 3.44 -32.19
N ARG A 296 -22.38 2.98 -31.06
CA ARG A 296 -23.81 2.63 -30.94
C ARG A 296 -24.63 3.50 -29.97
N LEU A 297 -24.00 4.48 -29.33
CA LEU A 297 -24.70 5.57 -28.65
C LEU A 297 -24.22 6.87 -29.29
N GLY A 298 -24.89 7.25 -30.38
CA GLY A 298 -24.66 8.51 -31.05
C GLY A 298 -24.87 9.65 -30.05
N VAL A 299 -23.79 10.35 -29.73
CA VAL A 299 -23.84 11.63 -29.05
C VAL A 299 -24.37 12.65 -30.06
N HIS A 300 -25.69 12.84 -30.05
CA HIS A 300 -26.32 14.09 -30.44
C HIS A 300 -26.47 14.94 -29.17
N GLY A 301 -26.09 16.23 -29.27
CA GLY A 301 -26.09 17.22 -28.18
C GLY A 301 -24.66 17.52 -27.73
N SER A 302 -23.88 18.43 -28.32
CA SER A 302 -24.04 19.88 -28.46
C SER A 302 -24.50 20.60 -27.18
N GLU A 303 -23.72 21.64 -26.83
CA GLU A 303 -24.01 22.77 -25.92
C GLU A 303 -23.61 22.58 -24.45
N ARG A 304 -22.50 23.20 -24.02
CA ARG A 304 -22.43 24.56 -23.43
C ARG A 304 -23.43 24.74 -22.29
N PHE A 305 -22.94 24.72 -21.05
CA PHE A 305 -23.49 25.57 -19.98
C PHE A 305 -22.34 26.08 -19.10
N TRP A 306 -22.12 27.39 -19.25
CA TRP A 306 -21.42 28.41 -18.44
C TRP A 306 -20.34 27.98 -17.45
#